data_AF-A0A963CG11-F1
#
_entry.id   AF-A0A963CG11-F1
#
_cell.length_a   1.000
_cell.length_b   1.000
_cell.length_c   1.000
_cell.angle_alpha   90.00
_cell.angle_beta   90.00
_cell.angle_gamma   90.00
#
_symmetry.space_group_name_H-M   'P 1'
#
loop_
_entity.id
_entity.type
_entity.pdbx_description
1 polymer ?
#
loop_
_entity_poly.entity_id
_entity_poly.type
_entity_poly.pdbx_seq_one_letter_code
_entity_poly.pdbx_strand_id
1 'polypeptide(L)'
;MSTDRCMGSTWNHPARRALALMLAAGLAACGGSSDDAAARIEQGRDIFRHDTFGDETFWSDTLRMHEVIETSVDPQSALAVGLKVDVDALPDDLRDAIASGVADLASPATTLALIGLDAVVGIRGSVEQVGGVTRLTRVGITCALCHSTVDDSFAPGIGHRLDGWPNRDLDPGAIVALSPALDPASRAVYGGWGK
;
A
#
# COMPACT_ATOMS: atom_id res chain seq x y z
N MET A 1 -26.58 68.26 13.08
CA MET A 1 -25.80 68.88 14.17
C MET A 1 -24.45 68.17 14.21
N SER A 2 -23.38 68.83 13.76
CA SER A 2 -22.51 69.68 14.61
C SER A 2 -21.71 68.81 15.59
N THR A 3 -20.39 68.88 15.74
CA THR A 3 -19.32 69.76 15.25
C THR A 3 -18.01 69.20 15.83
N ASP A 4 -16.90 69.45 15.14
CA ASP A 4 -15.56 69.82 15.64
C ASP A 4 -14.93 69.10 16.86
N ARG A 5 -13.74 68.49 16.72
CA ARG A 5 -12.38 69.10 16.68
C ARG A 5 -11.85 69.44 18.08
N CYS A 6 -10.74 68.79 18.46
CA CYS A 6 -9.73 69.38 19.34
C CYS A 6 -8.34 69.06 18.78
N MET A 7 -7.64 70.13 18.42
CA MET A 7 -6.24 70.23 18.01
C MET A 7 -5.36 70.54 19.22
N GLY A 8 -4.05 70.22 19.11
CA GLY A 8 -2.98 70.71 19.99
C GLY A 8 -1.79 69.73 19.96
N SER A 9 -0.92 69.73 18.95
CA SER A 9 0.16 70.69 18.61
C SER A 9 1.44 70.54 19.48
N THR A 10 2.45 69.92 18.84
CA THR A 10 3.86 70.33 18.68
C THR A 10 4.78 70.50 19.89
N TRP A 11 5.87 69.72 19.93
CA TRP A 11 7.23 70.22 20.20
C TRP A 11 8.27 69.39 19.38
N ASN A 12 8.88 70.03 18.37
CA ASN A 12 10.12 69.59 17.71
C ASN A 12 11.31 69.90 18.62
N HIS A 13 12.43 69.15 18.51
CA HIS A 13 13.82 69.67 18.42
C HIS A 13 14.82 68.56 17.99
N PRO A 14 16.01 68.91 17.48
CA PRO A 14 16.59 68.28 16.27
C PRO A 14 17.81 67.37 16.49
N ALA A 15 18.00 66.50 15.49
CA ALA A 15 19.25 65.99 14.89
C ALA A 15 20.55 65.87 15.71
N ARG A 16 21.14 64.66 15.69
CA ARG A 16 22.56 64.44 15.34
C ARG A 16 22.92 62.95 15.09
N ARG A 17 23.27 62.68 13.83
CA ARG A 17 24.15 61.65 13.22
C ARG A 17 24.85 60.63 14.14
N ALA A 18 24.80 59.34 13.78
CA ALA A 18 25.92 58.57 13.19
C ALA A 18 25.60 57.07 13.02
N LEU A 19 26.29 56.48 12.05
CA LEU A 19 26.18 55.18 11.40
C LEU A 19 26.64 53.98 12.26
N ALA A 20 25.97 52.82 12.15
CA ALA A 20 26.62 51.50 12.25
C ALA A 20 25.75 50.40 11.60
N LEU A 21 26.26 49.82 10.51
CA LEU A 21 25.87 48.51 9.99
C LEU A 21 26.09 47.44 11.06
N MET A 22 25.16 46.48 11.23
CA MET A 22 25.53 45.07 11.35
C MET A 22 24.40 44.17 10.82
N LEU A 23 24.82 43.24 9.97
CA LEU A 23 24.06 42.20 9.31
C LEU A 23 23.28 41.36 10.33
N ALA A 24 21.95 41.28 10.19
CA ALA A 24 21.22 40.12 10.69
C ALA A 24 21.23 39.07 9.58
N ALA A 25 22.04 38.04 9.80
CA ALA A 25 22.30 36.94 8.89
C ALA A 25 21.01 36.32 8.35
N GLY A 26 20.88 36.35 7.02
CA GLY A 26 20.09 35.38 6.30
C GLY A 26 20.75 34.00 6.46
N LEU A 27 20.25 33.22 7.40
CA LEU A 27 20.32 31.76 7.31
C LEU A 27 18.88 31.31 7.06
N ALA A 28 18.44 31.48 5.82
CA ALA A 28 17.39 30.64 5.29
C ALA A 28 17.90 29.20 5.42
N ALA A 29 17.39 28.49 6.41
CA ALA A 29 17.69 27.09 6.67
C ALA A 29 17.21 26.25 5.49
N CYS A 30 18.06 26.08 4.48
CA CYS A 30 17.92 25.05 3.47
C CYS A 30 18.50 23.75 4.04
N GLY A 31 17.83 23.17 5.02
CA GLY A 31 18.23 21.91 5.62
C GLY A 31 17.02 21.19 6.21
N GLY A 32 16.38 20.33 5.40
CA GLY A 32 15.52 19.30 5.97
C GLY A 32 16.38 18.43 6.89
N SER A 33 15.90 18.15 8.10
CA SER A 33 16.63 17.33 9.06
C SER A 33 16.72 15.88 8.58
N SER A 34 17.66 15.09 9.10
CA SER A 34 17.72 13.65 8.83
C SER A 34 16.42 12.93 9.20
N ASP A 35 15.74 13.43 10.23
CA ASP A 35 14.49 12.88 10.74
C ASP A 35 13.35 13.10 9.73
N ASP A 36 13.33 14.26 9.05
CA ASP A 36 12.41 14.53 7.94
C ASP A 36 12.65 13.61 6.74
N ALA A 37 13.92 13.27 6.46
CA ALA A 37 14.26 12.37 5.36
C ALA A 37 13.84 10.92 5.67
N ALA A 38 14.10 10.43 6.88
CA ALA A 38 13.67 9.11 7.31
C ALA A 38 12.14 8.96 7.31
N ALA A 39 11.42 9.97 7.82
CA ALA A 39 9.95 9.99 7.82
C ALA A 39 9.37 9.93 6.39
N ARG A 40 9.98 10.64 5.43
CA ARG A 40 9.55 10.59 4.02
C ARG A 40 9.83 9.25 3.35
N ILE A 41 10.94 8.60 3.69
CA ILE A 41 11.26 7.26 3.19
C ILE A 41 10.23 6.26 3.72
N GLU A 42 9.90 6.33 5.02
CA GLU A 42 8.89 5.47 5.62
C GLU A 42 7.52 5.69 4.98
N GLN A 43 7.09 6.95 4.84
CA GLN A 43 5.86 7.29 4.14
C GLN A 43 5.84 6.74 2.70
N GLY A 44 6.94 6.90 1.97
CA GLY A 44 7.07 6.37 0.61
C GLY A 44 6.97 4.84 0.57
N ARG A 45 7.54 4.16 1.57
CA ARG A 45 7.44 2.71 1.73
C ARG A 45 6.00 2.29 2.03
N ASP A 46 5.29 3.00 2.90
CA ASP A 46 3.89 2.71 3.20
C ASP A 46 3.01 2.85 1.95
N ILE A 47 3.14 3.95 1.21
CA ILE A 47 2.44 4.15 -0.07
C ILE A 47 2.77 3.01 -1.03
N PHE A 48 4.05 2.68 -1.18
CA PHE A 48 4.48 1.62 -2.09
C PHE A 48 3.88 0.26 -1.75
N ARG A 49 3.79 -0.07 -0.45
CA ARG A 49 3.29 -1.36 0.02
C ARG A 49 1.76 -1.42 0.04
N HIS A 50 1.11 -0.32 0.40
CA HIS A 50 -0.27 -0.33 0.88
C HIS A 50 -1.25 0.55 0.09
N ASP A 51 -0.79 1.58 -0.63
CA ASP A 51 -1.71 2.38 -1.45
C ASP A 51 -2.05 1.64 -2.74
N THR A 52 -3.34 1.45 -2.98
CA THR A 52 -3.82 0.92 -4.25
C THR A 52 -3.78 2.00 -5.33
N PHE A 53 -3.90 1.59 -6.60
CA PHE A 53 -4.07 2.55 -7.70
C PHE A 53 -5.48 3.18 -7.76
N GLY A 54 -6.33 2.97 -6.75
CA GLY A 54 -7.76 3.29 -6.82
C GLY A 54 -8.51 2.43 -7.85
N ASP A 55 -8.01 1.22 -8.10
CA ASP A 55 -8.47 0.30 -9.14
C ASP A 55 -9.43 -0.77 -8.62
N GLU A 56 -9.92 -0.64 -7.39
CA GLU A 56 -10.82 -1.62 -6.76
C GLU A 56 -12.13 -1.76 -7.54
N THR A 57 -12.61 -0.69 -8.18
CA THR A 57 -13.78 -0.75 -9.05
C THR A 57 -13.52 -1.66 -10.25
N PHE A 58 -12.33 -1.63 -10.82
CA PHE A 58 -11.98 -2.51 -11.93
C PHE A 58 -11.87 -3.96 -11.46
N TRP A 59 -11.08 -4.23 -10.42
CA TRP A 59 -10.87 -5.61 -9.95
C TRP A 59 -12.11 -6.23 -9.32
N SER A 60 -12.91 -5.46 -8.60
CA SER A 60 -14.07 -5.96 -7.86
C SER A 60 -15.34 -5.89 -8.69
N ASP A 61 -15.64 -4.75 -9.33
CA ASP A 61 -16.95 -4.55 -9.95
C ASP A 61 -16.93 -4.99 -11.44
N THR A 62 -15.80 -4.81 -12.13
CA THR A 62 -15.65 -5.19 -13.55
C THR A 62 -15.18 -6.64 -13.69
N LEU A 63 -14.05 -6.99 -13.08
CA LEU A 63 -13.49 -8.34 -13.16
C LEU A 63 -14.07 -9.31 -12.13
N ARG A 64 -14.77 -8.83 -11.09
CA ARG A 64 -15.39 -9.70 -10.07
C ARG A 64 -14.38 -10.65 -9.42
N MET A 65 -13.13 -10.22 -9.28
CA MET A 65 -12.06 -11.05 -8.73
C MET A 65 -12.32 -11.47 -7.29
N HIS A 66 -12.97 -10.60 -6.52
CA HIS A 66 -13.33 -10.89 -5.14
C HIS A 66 -14.16 -12.17 -4.99
N GLU A 67 -15.05 -12.48 -5.96
CA GLU A 67 -15.87 -13.69 -5.94
C GLU A 67 -15.07 -14.98 -6.15
N VAL A 68 -14.13 -14.97 -7.10
CA VAL A 68 -13.29 -16.15 -7.35
C VAL A 68 -12.26 -16.34 -6.25
N ILE A 69 -11.73 -15.24 -5.69
CA ILE A 69 -10.83 -15.30 -4.53
C ILE A 69 -11.56 -15.93 -3.33
N GLU A 70 -12.79 -15.50 -3.05
CA GLU A 70 -13.60 -16.03 -1.95
C GLU A 70 -13.88 -17.52 -2.05
N THR A 71 -14.01 -18.04 -3.26
CA THR A 71 -14.59 -19.36 -3.49
C THR A 71 -13.60 -20.40 -3.97
N SER A 72 -12.50 -19.98 -4.61
CA SER A 72 -11.68 -20.89 -5.44
C SER A 72 -10.18 -20.63 -5.38
N VAL A 73 -9.69 -19.56 -4.74
CA VAL A 73 -8.25 -19.27 -4.65
C VAL A 73 -7.76 -19.53 -3.24
N ASP A 74 -7.12 -20.67 -3.03
CA ASP A 74 -6.38 -21.00 -1.81
C ASP A 74 -4.94 -20.44 -1.84
N PRO A 75 -4.23 -20.41 -0.69
CA PRO A 75 -2.84 -19.95 -0.64
C PRO A 75 -1.88 -20.69 -1.57
N GLN A 76 -2.01 -22.00 -1.76
CA GLN A 76 -1.12 -22.75 -2.67
C GLN A 76 -1.30 -22.31 -4.12
N SER A 77 -2.55 -22.15 -4.56
CA SER A 77 -2.92 -21.64 -5.87
C SER A 77 -2.42 -20.21 -6.08
N ALA A 78 -2.53 -19.34 -5.06
CA ALA A 78 -2.00 -17.97 -5.10
C ALA A 78 -0.46 -17.94 -5.25
N LEU A 79 0.26 -18.74 -4.47
CA LEU A 79 1.71 -18.88 -4.57
C LEU A 79 2.13 -19.45 -5.93
N ALA A 80 1.35 -20.39 -6.49
CA ALA A 80 1.62 -21.00 -7.78
C ALA A 80 1.57 -20.02 -8.96
N VAL A 81 0.79 -18.93 -8.86
CA VAL A 81 0.77 -17.83 -9.85
C VAL A 81 1.71 -16.68 -9.47
N GLY A 82 2.61 -16.89 -8.52
CA GLY A 82 3.68 -15.96 -8.17
C GLY A 82 3.30 -14.84 -7.21
N LEU A 83 2.12 -14.90 -6.58
CA LEU A 83 1.85 -14.05 -5.41
C LEU A 83 2.78 -14.45 -4.27
N LYS A 84 3.12 -13.49 -3.41
CA LYS A 84 4.04 -13.68 -2.29
C LYS A 84 3.33 -13.35 -0.97
N VAL A 85 3.80 -13.94 0.12
CA VAL A 85 3.29 -13.69 1.47
C VAL A 85 4.40 -13.11 2.34
N ASP A 86 4.13 -11.96 2.94
CA ASP A 86 4.99 -11.31 3.92
C ASP A 86 4.90 -12.03 5.27
N VAL A 87 5.99 -12.66 5.69
CA VAL A 87 6.06 -13.38 6.97
C VAL A 87 5.98 -12.44 8.18
N ASP A 88 6.37 -11.17 8.02
CA ASP A 88 6.37 -10.18 9.09
C ASP A 88 4.95 -9.71 9.45
N ALA A 89 4.01 -9.81 8.49
CA ALA A 89 2.59 -9.51 8.69
C ALA A 89 1.82 -10.64 9.38
N LEU A 90 2.39 -11.84 9.48
CA LEU A 90 1.72 -12.99 10.07
C LEU A 90 1.81 -12.96 11.61
N PRO A 91 0.73 -13.23 12.34
CA PRO A 91 0.78 -13.54 13.76
C PRO A 91 1.65 -14.79 14.07
N ASP A 92 2.26 -14.84 15.26
CA ASP A 92 3.13 -15.96 15.68
C ASP A 92 2.44 -17.33 15.58
N ASP A 93 1.18 -17.41 16.01
CA ASP A 93 0.39 -18.64 15.98
C ASP A 93 0.12 -19.13 14.55
N LEU A 94 -0.10 -18.19 13.61
CA LEU A 94 -0.25 -18.54 12.19
C LEU A 94 1.08 -19.00 11.58
N ARG A 95 2.21 -18.36 11.95
CA ARG A 95 3.55 -18.84 11.55
C ARG A 95 3.77 -20.27 12.03
N ASP A 96 3.51 -20.54 13.30
CA ASP A 96 3.67 -21.89 13.87
C ASP A 96 2.74 -22.91 13.19
N ALA A 97 1.50 -22.53 12.91
CA ALA A 97 0.54 -23.38 12.20
C ALA A 97 0.98 -23.70 10.77
N ILE A 98 1.55 -22.74 10.04
CA ILE A 98 2.08 -22.98 8.69
C ILE A 98 3.32 -23.86 8.76
N ALA A 99 4.27 -23.56 9.65
CA ALA A 99 5.51 -24.32 9.81
C ALA A 99 5.28 -25.78 10.22
N SER A 100 4.23 -26.03 11.02
CA SER A 100 3.83 -27.38 11.45
C SER A 100 2.88 -28.08 10.46
N GLY A 101 2.47 -27.43 9.37
CA GLY A 101 1.52 -27.97 8.40
C GLY A 101 0.09 -28.13 8.90
N VAL A 102 -0.25 -27.46 10.00
CA VAL A 102 -1.60 -27.45 10.61
C VAL A 102 -2.51 -26.43 9.92
N ALA A 103 -1.94 -25.33 9.40
CA ALA A 103 -2.71 -24.34 8.64
C ALA A 103 -3.23 -24.95 7.34
N ASP A 104 -4.52 -24.80 7.08
CA ASP A 104 -5.15 -25.27 5.84
C ASP A 104 -4.84 -24.31 4.67
N LEU A 105 -3.73 -24.58 3.99
CA LEU A 105 -3.31 -23.81 2.80
C LEU A 105 -4.07 -24.21 1.53
N ALA A 106 -5.04 -25.13 1.60
CA ALA A 106 -5.92 -25.50 0.50
C ALA A 106 -7.31 -24.86 0.63
N SER A 107 -7.51 -23.96 1.60
CA SER A 107 -8.78 -23.27 1.83
C SER A 107 -8.75 -21.81 1.35
N PRO A 108 -9.73 -21.37 0.55
CA PRO A 108 -9.92 -19.96 0.22
C PRO A 108 -10.10 -19.08 1.47
N ALA A 109 -10.67 -19.61 2.56
CA ALA A 109 -10.80 -18.88 3.82
C ALA A 109 -9.45 -18.41 4.38
N THR A 110 -8.40 -19.21 4.18
CA THR A 110 -7.02 -18.85 4.56
C THR A 110 -6.50 -17.71 3.69
N THR A 111 -6.82 -17.67 2.40
CA THR A 111 -6.50 -16.52 1.53
C THR A 111 -7.17 -15.25 2.02
N LEU A 112 -8.46 -15.28 2.38
CA LEU A 112 -9.13 -14.11 2.97
C LEU A 112 -8.46 -13.65 4.27
N ALA A 113 -8.06 -14.59 5.14
CA ALA A 113 -7.36 -14.26 6.37
C ALA A 113 -6.02 -13.56 6.08
N LEU A 114 -5.23 -14.07 5.13
CA LEU A 114 -3.97 -13.46 4.72
C LEU A 114 -4.16 -12.07 4.10
N ILE A 115 -5.20 -11.88 3.28
CA ILE A 115 -5.54 -10.55 2.72
C ILE A 115 -5.95 -9.60 3.84
N GLY A 116 -6.77 -10.06 4.80
CA GLY A 116 -7.18 -9.24 5.94
C GLY A 116 -6.05 -8.86 6.89
N LEU A 117 -4.94 -9.61 6.88
CA LEU A 117 -3.69 -9.29 7.58
C LEU A 117 -2.75 -8.38 6.77
N ASP A 118 -3.15 -7.96 5.55
CA ASP A 118 -2.27 -7.30 4.58
C ASP A 118 -0.98 -8.09 4.26
N ALA A 119 -1.03 -9.42 4.42
CA ALA A 119 0.13 -10.30 4.26
C ALA A 119 0.38 -10.70 2.80
N VAL A 120 -0.63 -10.64 1.92
CA VAL A 120 -0.44 -10.92 0.48
C VAL A 120 0.21 -9.70 -0.17
N VAL A 121 1.48 -9.85 -0.56
CA VAL A 121 2.29 -8.75 -1.09
C VAL A 121 1.66 -8.17 -2.36
N GLY A 122 1.33 -6.87 -2.30
CA GLY A 122 0.80 -6.15 -3.45
C GLY A 122 -0.71 -6.23 -3.64
N ILE A 123 -1.43 -6.95 -2.78
CA ILE A 123 -2.89 -7.05 -2.80
C ILE A 123 -3.44 -6.34 -1.56
N ARG A 124 -4.42 -5.45 -1.76
CA ARG A 124 -5.23 -4.88 -0.67
C ARG A 124 -6.66 -5.34 -0.82
N GLY A 125 -7.30 -5.67 0.29
CA GLY A 125 -8.70 -6.08 0.27
C GLY A 125 -9.48 -5.62 1.49
N SER A 126 -10.77 -5.38 1.27
CA SER A 126 -11.73 -5.14 2.35
C SER A 126 -12.36 -6.47 2.74
N VAL A 127 -11.94 -7.05 3.86
CA VAL A 127 -12.51 -8.29 4.40
C VAL A 127 -13.50 -7.96 5.52
N GLU A 128 -14.77 -8.30 5.33
CA GLU A 128 -15.89 -7.88 6.15
C GLU A 128 -16.80 -9.07 6.54
N GLN A 129 -17.56 -8.92 7.62
CA GLN A 129 -18.63 -9.86 7.97
C GLN A 129 -19.95 -9.40 7.36
N VAL A 130 -20.44 -10.12 6.35
CA VAL A 130 -21.71 -9.82 5.68
C VAL A 130 -22.69 -10.97 5.95
N GLY A 131 -23.72 -10.70 6.75
CA GLY A 131 -24.71 -11.72 7.12
C GLY A 131 -24.14 -12.90 7.91
N GLY A 132 -23.06 -12.67 8.68
CA GLY A 132 -22.37 -13.70 9.46
C GLY A 132 -21.39 -14.56 8.64
N VAL A 133 -21.10 -14.16 7.40
CA VAL A 133 -20.12 -14.81 6.51
C VAL A 133 -19.01 -13.82 6.21
N THR A 134 -17.75 -14.27 6.33
CA THR A 134 -16.58 -13.50 5.91
C THR A 134 -16.60 -13.30 4.40
N ARG A 135 -16.50 -12.05 3.94
CA ARG A 135 -16.50 -11.65 2.54
C ARG A 135 -15.35 -10.71 2.24
N LEU A 136 -14.75 -10.88 1.06
CA LEU A 136 -13.89 -9.90 0.41
C LEU A 136 -14.79 -8.98 -0.44
N THR A 137 -15.08 -7.78 0.04
CA THR A 137 -16.02 -6.86 -0.64
C THR A 137 -15.33 -5.99 -1.68
N ARG A 138 -14.03 -5.75 -1.51
CA ARG A 138 -13.18 -4.99 -2.42
C ARG A 138 -11.80 -5.61 -2.48
N VAL A 139 -11.17 -5.56 -3.65
CA VAL A 139 -9.77 -5.92 -3.86
C VAL A 139 -9.15 -4.94 -4.85
N GLY A 140 -7.91 -4.53 -4.59
CA GLY A 140 -7.10 -3.69 -5.46
C GLY A 140 -5.63 -4.10 -5.38
N ILE A 141 -4.80 -3.52 -6.23
CA ILE A 141 -3.37 -3.83 -6.28
C ILE A 141 -2.50 -2.61 -5.99
N THR A 142 -1.29 -2.85 -5.50
CA THR A 142 -0.31 -1.79 -5.16
C THR A 142 0.96 -1.93 -6.01
N CYS A 143 1.87 -0.96 -5.88
CA CYS A 143 3.18 -1.02 -6.54
C CYS A 143 3.95 -2.32 -6.23
N ALA A 144 3.79 -2.84 -5.01
CA ALA A 144 4.51 -4.01 -4.54
C ALA A 144 4.16 -5.32 -5.26
N LEU A 145 3.02 -5.41 -5.94
CA LEU A 145 2.62 -6.64 -6.66
C LEU A 145 3.69 -7.06 -7.68
N CYS A 146 4.18 -6.08 -8.44
CA CYS A 146 5.19 -6.29 -9.49
C CYS A 146 6.61 -5.92 -9.02
N HIS A 147 6.74 -5.02 -8.04
CA HIS A 147 8.01 -4.48 -7.57
C HIS A 147 8.43 -4.99 -6.18
N SER A 148 7.92 -6.13 -5.74
CA SER A 148 8.43 -6.79 -4.54
C SER A 148 8.46 -8.29 -4.72
N THR A 149 9.44 -8.92 -4.10
CA THR A 149 9.44 -10.36 -3.83
C THR A 149 9.70 -10.57 -2.35
N VAL A 150 9.76 -11.83 -1.91
CA VAL A 150 10.24 -12.21 -0.59
C VAL A 150 11.53 -13.01 -0.70
N ASP A 151 12.23 -13.17 0.41
CA ASP A 151 13.50 -13.90 0.50
C ASP A 151 13.35 -15.42 0.66
N ASP A 152 12.12 -15.94 0.65
CA ASP A 152 11.77 -17.35 0.82
C ASP A 152 12.34 -18.00 2.11
N SER A 153 12.68 -17.18 3.11
CA SER A 153 13.31 -17.65 4.36
C SER A 153 12.41 -18.52 5.23
N PHE A 154 11.09 -18.43 5.04
CA PHE A 154 10.11 -19.20 5.79
C PHE A 154 9.58 -20.39 5.00
N ALA A 155 9.19 -20.18 3.74
CA ALA A 155 8.81 -21.22 2.77
C ALA A 155 8.92 -20.66 1.34
N PRO A 156 8.91 -21.48 0.27
CA PRO A 156 8.87 -20.95 -1.09
C PRO A 156 7.69 -19.99 -1.30
N GLY A 157 7.98 -18.73 -1.65
CA GLY A 157 7.02 -17.65 -1.81
C GLY A 157 6.54 -16.98 -0.51
N ILE A 158 7.09 -17.37 0.65
CA ILE A 158 6.78 -16.80 1.97
C ILE A 158 8.08 -16.39 2.68
N GLY A 159 8.21 -15.12 3.05
CA GLY A 159 9.44 -14.61 3.69
C GLY A 159 9.40 -13.12 3.95
N HIS A 160 10.56 -12.54 4.25
CA HIS A 160 10.69 -11.11 4.48
C HIS A 160 10.63 -10.34 3.16
N ARG A 161 9.93 -9.20 3.15
CA ARG A 161 9.77 -8.38 1.94
C ARG A 161 11.08 -7.81 1.44
N LEU A 162 11.32 -7.95 0.14
CA LEU A 162 12.37 -7.32 -0.62
C LEU A 162 11.74 -6.26 -1.55
N ASP A 163 11.47 -5.07 -1.01
CA ASP A 163 10.87 -3.98 -1.78
C ASP A 163 11.83 -3.46 -2.86
N GLY A 164 11.29 -3.12 -4.03
CA GLY A 164 12.05 -2.66 -5.20
C GLY A 164 12.61 -3.79 -6.08
N TRP A 165 12.51 -5.04 -5.64
CA TRP A 165 12.92 -6.21 -6.42
C TRP A 165 11.78 -6.66 -7.33
N PRO A 166 12.02 -6.97 -8.62
CA PRO A 166 10.96 -7.39 -9.52
C PRO A 166 10.41 -8.76 -9.11
N ASN A 167 9.08 -8.89 -9.05
CA ASN A 167 8.42 -10.18 -8.93
C ASN A 167 8.45 -10.91 -10.29
N ARG A 168 9.48 -11.71 -10.51
CA ARG A 168 9.67 -12.43 -11.78
C ARG A 168 8.83 -13.70 -11.90
N ASP A 169 8.19 -14.13 -10.82
CA ASP A 169 7.35 -15.32 -10.80
C ASP A 169 5.88 -15.02 -11.06
N LEU A 170 5.49 -13.74 -10.98
CA LEU A 170 4.11 -13.27 -11.11
C LEU A 170 3.57 -13.61 -12.48
N ASP A 171 2.42 -14.28 -12.50
CA ASP A 171 1.66 -14.61 -13.70
C ASP A 171 0.39 -13.74 -13.78
N PRO A 172 0.50 -12.48 -14.27
CA PRO A 172 -0.66 -11.59 -14.35
C PRO A 172 -1.72 -12.13 -15.32
N GLY A 173 -1.32 -12.88 -16.35
CA GLY A 173 -2.23 -13.50 -17.31
C GLY A 173 -3.11 -14.56 -16.66
N ALA A 174 -2.50 -15.49 -15.92
CA ALA A 174 -3.23 -16.51 -15.17
C ALA A 174 -4.14 -15.88 -14.11
N ILE A 175 -3.67 -14.86 -13.38
CA ILE A 175 -4.48 -14.16 -12.38
C ILE A 175 -5.73 -13.51 -13.01
N VAL A 176 -5.56 -12.73 -14.08
CA VAL A 176 -6.69 -12.08 -14.76
C VAL A 176 -7.64 -13.12 -15.36
N ALA A 177 -7.12 -14.24 -15.88
CA ALA A 177 -7.93 -15.31 -16.46
C ALA A 177 -8.84 -16.03 -15.44
N LEU A 178 -8.63 -15.87 -14.13
CA LEU A 178 -9.55 -16.37 -13.10
C LEU A 178 -10.87 -15.61 -13.04
N SER A 179 -10.93 -14.40 -13.61
CA SER A 179 -12.12 -13.55 -13.56
C SER A 179 -13.36 -14.25 -14.13
N PRO A 180 -14.48 -14.31 -13.37
CA PRO A 180 -15.73 -14.87 -13.88
C PRO A 180 -16.45 -13.93 -14.86
N ALA A 181 -15.99 -12.68 -14.99
CA ALA A 181 -16.52 -11.72 -15.96
C ALA A 181 -15.98 -11.97 -17.38
N LEU A 182 -14.92 -12.75 -17.53
CA LEU A 182 -14.30 -13.02 -18.82
C LEU A 182 -14.93 -14.21 -19.54
N ASP A 183 -15.25 -14.01 -20.81
CA ASP A 183 -15.66 -15.10 -21.70
C ASP A 183 -14.49 -16.10 -21.93
N PRO A 184 -14.79 -17.33 -22.40
CA PRO A 184 -13.76 -18.35 -22.61
C PRO A 184 -12.64 -17.95 -23.58
N ALA A 185 -12.92 -17.14 -24.61
CA ALA A 185 -11.91 -16.72 -25.57
C ALA A 185 -10.96 -15.70 -24.93
N SER A 186 -11.50 -14.74 -24.19
CA SER A 186 -10.69 -13.77 -23.41
C SER A 186 -9.79 -14.48 -22.39
N ARG A 187 -10.33 -15.46 -21.64
CA ARG A 187 -9.53 -16.27 -20.70
C ARG A 187 -8.40 -17.04 -21.38
N ALA A 188 -8.65 -17.60 -22.57
CA ALA A 188 -7.62 -18.29 -23.34
C ALA A 188 -6.50 -17.34 -23.81
N VAL A 189 -6.83 -16.09 -24.14
CA VAL A 189 -5.82 -15.08 -24.49
C VAL A 189 -4.94 -14.76 -23.27
N TYR A 190 -5.52 -14.42 -22.12
CA TYR A 190 -4.75 -14.07 -20.93
C TYR A 190 -3.94 -15.24 -20.39
N GLY A 191 -4.51 -16.46 -20.35
CA GLY A 191 -3.79 -17.66 -19.96
C GLY A 191 -2.65 -18.04 -20.92
N GLY A 192 -2.62 -17.46 -22.13
CA GLY A 192 -1.56 -17.65 -23.12
C GLY A 192 -0.40 -16.66 -23.00
N TRP A 193 -0.46 -15.67 -22.10
CA TRP A 193 0.63 -14.68 -21.93
C TRP A 193 1.91 -15.27 -21.34
N GLY A 194 1.78 -16.40 -20.63
CA GLY A 194 2.89 -17.09 -19.99
C GLY A 194 3.41 -16.37 -18.75
N LYS A 195 4.41 -17.01 -18.11
CA LYS A 195 5.28 -16.42 -17.10
C LYS A 195 6.55 -15.90 -17.76
#